data_AF-A0A8H5HUU1-F1
#
_entry.id   AF-A0A8H5HUU1-F1
#
_cell.length_a   1.000
_cell.length_b   1.000
_cell.length_c   1.000
_cell.angle_alpha   90.00
_cell.angle_beta   90.00
_cell.angle_gamma   90.00
#
_symmetry.space_group_name_H-M   'P 1'
#
loop_
_entity.id
_entity.type
_entity.pdbx_description
1 polymer ?
#
loop_
_entity_poly.entity_id
_entity_poly.type
_entity_poly.pdbx_seq_one_letter_code
_entity_poly.pdbx_strand_id
1 'polypeptide(L)'
;MAEEIVAQGGLVPDELMLQVVTSKVDLIPNKHWILDDFPRVLVQGVLLNAHLGKQHTPLSLVVNLDVPDEVILNRISDRWVHLPSVRVYNN
;
A
#
# COMPACT_ATOMS: atom_id res chain seq x y z
N MET A 1 7.07 -6.33 17.02
CA MET A 1 7.75 -7.16 15.98
C MET A 1 7.98 -6.42 14.67
N ALA A 2 6.97 -6.12 13.85
CA ALA A 2 7.20 -5.39 12.58
C ALA A 2 7.84 -4.00 12.81
N GLU A 3 7.32 -3.24 13.78
CA GLU A 3 7.87 -1.93 14.18
C GLU A 3 9.33 -2.01 14.66
N GLU A 4 9.70 -3.08 15.37
CA GLU A 4 11.07 -3.27 15.87
C GLU A 4 12.06 -3.55 14.74
N ILE A 5 11.64 -4.36 13.75
CA ILE A 5 12.45 -4.64 12.56
C ILE A 5 12.70 -3.35 11.78
N VAL A 6 11.67 -2.52 11.59
CA VAL A 6 11.79 -1.23 10.90
C VAL A 6 12.66 -0.26 11.70
N ALA A 7 12.50 -0.20 13.02
CA ALA A 7 13.32 0.65 13.89
C ALA A 7 14.81 0.29 13.85
N GLN A 8 15.14 -0.97 13.54
CA GLN A 8 16.51 -1.46 13.35
C GLN A 8 17.02 -1.32 11.90
N GLY A 9 16.23 -0.71 11.00
CA GLY A 9 16.58 -0.54 9.58
C GLY A 9 16.45 -1.81 8.75
N GLY A 10 15.80 -2.84 9.28
CA GLY A 10 15.57 -4.11 8.59
C GLY A 10 14.38 -4.05 7.62
N LEU A 11 14.38 -4.96 6.65
CA LEU A 11 13.22 -5.20 5.79
C LEU A 11 12.23 -6.12 6.51
N VAL A 12 10.97 -5.74 6.54
CA VAL A 12 9.90 -6.57 7.10
C VAL A 12 9.62 -7.73 6.13
N PRO A 13 9.64 -9.00 6.59
CA PRO A 13 9.32 -10.14 5.73
C PRO A 13 7.90 -10.04 5.15
N ASP A 14 7.71 -10.53 3.92
CA ASP A 14 6.43 -10.42 3.19
C ASP A 14 5.25 -11.03 3.95
N GLU A 15 5.46 -12.17 4.63
CA GLU A 15 4.42 -12.81 5.45
C GLU A 15 4.01 -11.95 6.64
N LEU A 16 4.98 -11.27 7.28
CA LEU A 16 4.70 -10.37 8.38
C LEU A 16 4.00 -9.10 7.88
N MET A 17 4.39 -8.59 6.72
CA MET A 17 3.67 -7.49 6.06
C MET A 17 2.23 -7.86 5.73
N LEU A 18 1.99 -9.06 5.21
CA LEU A 18 0.64 -9.56 4.97
C LEU A 18 -0.18 -9.55 6.26
N GLN A 19 0.36 -10.08 7.36
CA GLN A 19 -0.33 -10.10 8.66
C GLN A 19 -0.68 -8.69 9.15
N VAL A 20 0.24 -7.73 8.99
CA VAL A 20 -0.01 -6.33 9.36
C VAL A 20 -1.18 -5.76 8.56
N VAL A 21 -1.19 -5.96 7.24
CA VAL A 21 -2.26 -5.45 6.36
C VAL A 21 -3.59 -6.14 6.66
N THR A 22 -3.62 -7.47 6.71
CA THR A 22 -4.87 -8.23 6.92
C THR A 22 -5.46 -7.98 8.29
N SER A 23 -4.63 -7.77 9.33
CA SER A 23 -5.11 -7.39 10.66
C SER A 23 -5.92 -6.08 10.68
N LYS A 24 -5.70 -5.18 9.71
CA LYS A 24 -6.46 -3.93 9.56
C LYS A 24 -7.67 -4.13 8.67
N VAL A 25 -7.48 -4.79 7.52
CA VAL A 25 -8.55 -5.04 6.54
C VAL A 25 -9.70 -5.85 7.16
N ASP A 26 -9.37 -6.89 7.94
CA ASP A 26 -10.35 -7.78 8.55
C ASP A 26 -11.18 -7.09 9.65
N LEU A 27 -10.73 -5.94 10.17
CA LEU A 27 -11.44 -5.16 11.21
C LEU A 27 -12.43 -4.13 10.64
N ILE A 28 -12.48 -3.91 9.32
CA ILE A 28 -13.35 -2.90 8.71
C ILE A 28 -14.71 -3.51 8.35
N PRO A 29 -15.81 -3.20 9.08
CA PRO A 29 -17.14 -3.66 8.71
C PRO A 29 -17.57 -3.00 7.39
N ASN A 30 -18.38 -3.69 6.59
CA ASN A 30 -18.92 -3.14 5.32
C ASN A 30 -17.87 -2.71 4.27
N LYS A 31 -16.73 -3.44 4.23
CA LYS A 31 -15.85 -3.78 3.07
C LYS A 31 -15.58 -2.72 1.99
N HIS A 32 -15.45 -1.46 2.35
CA HIS A 32 -14.89 -0.44 1.46
C HIS A 32 -13.57 0.05 2.02
N TRP A 33 -12.47 -0.30 1.34
CA TRP A 33 -11.13 0.10 1.70
C TRP A 33 -10.30 0.25 0.43
N ILE A 34 -9.23 1.04 0.54
CA ILE A 34 -8.21 1.18 -0.48
C ILE A 34 -6.92 0.69 0.16
N LEU A 35 -6.25 -0.24 -0.51
CA LEU A 35 -4.85 -0.52 -0.23
C LEU A 35 -4.03 0.39 -1.12
N ASP A 36 -3.31 1.29 -0.47
CA ASP A 36 -2.32 2.15 -1.11
C ASP A 36 -0.94 1.56 -0.81
N ASP A 37 -0.05 1.52 -1.80
CA ASP A 37 1.32 1.01 -1.67
C ASP A 37 1.51 -0.50 -1.34
N PHE A 38 0.45 -1.30 -1.27
CA PHE A 38 0.53 -2.77 -1.10
C PHE A 38 -0.50 -3.48 -1.99
N PRO A 39 -0.15 -4.58 -2.68
CA PRO A 39 1.15 -5.25 -2.73
C PRO A 39 2.16 -4.56 -3.67
N ARG A 40 3.47 -4.69 -3.38
CA ARG A 40 4.57 -4.15 -4.21
C ARG A 40 5.28 -5.20 -5.06
N VAL A 41 5.23 -6.46 -4.64
CA VAL A 41 5.86 -7.59 -5.35
C VAL A 41 4.85 -8.72 -5.57
N LEU A 42 5.13 -9.56 -6.55
CA LEU A 42 4.22 -10.65 -6.96
C LEU A 42 3.84 -11.58 -5.79
N VAL A 43 4.81 -11.95 -4.95
CA VAL A 43 4.56 -12.86 -3.81
C VAL A 43 3.54 -12.28 -2.82
N GLN A 44 3.62 -10.97 -2.53
CA GLN A 44 2.63 -10.29 -1.70
C GLN A 44 1.23 -10.31 -2.34
N GLY A 45 1.16 -10.13 -3.67
CA GLY A 45 -0.10 -10.20 -4.41
C GLY A 45 -0.75 -11.57 -4.35
N VAL A 46 0.03 -12.64 -4.54
CA VAL A 46 -0.44 -14.03 -4.41
C VAL A 46 -0.96 -14.31 -2.99
N LEU A 47 -0.21 -13.88 -1.97
CA LEU A 47 -0.59 -14.04 -0.57
C LEU A 47 -1.87 -13.28 -0.21
N LEU A 48 -1.99 -12.02 -0.65
CA LEU A 48 -3.19 -11.20 -0.44
C LEU A 48 -4.42 -11.82 -1.10
N ASN A 49 -4.31 -12.24 -2.36
CA ASN A 49 -5.41 -12.88 -3.08
C ASN A 49 -5.88 -14.17 -2.39
N ALA A 50 -4.94 -14.99 -1.90
CA ALA A 50 -5.27 -16.20 -1.16
C ALA A 50 -6.00 -15.90 0.16
N HIS A 51 -5.58 -14.87 0.91
CA HIS A 51 -6.26 -14.45 2.14
C HIS A 51 -7.69 -13.97 1.86
N LEU A 52 -7.83 -13.05 0.91
CA LEU A 52 -9.12 -12.48 0.52
C LEU A 52 -10.09 -13.53 -0.04
N GLY A 53 -9.58 -14.55 -0.74
CA GLY A 53 -10.36 -15.69 -1.20
C GLY A 53 -10.97 -16.49 -0.04
N LYS A 54 -10.21 -16.74 1.03
CA LYS A 54 -10.71 -17.43 2.25
C LYS A 54 -11.83 -16.65 2.94
N GLN A 55 -11.72 -15.32 2.93
CA GLN A 55 -12.71 -14.41 3.54
C GLN A 55 -13.94 -14.15 2.64
N HIS A 56 -13.96 -14.68 1.41
CA HIS A 56 -14.98 -14.38 0.40
C HIS A 56 -15.09 -12.86 0.15
N THR A 57 -13.93 -12.19 0.07
CA THR A 57 -13.80 -10.74 -0.12
C THR A 57 -12.82 -10.41 -1.25
N PRO A 58 -13.10 -10.81 -2.49
CA PRO A 58 -12.17 -10.55 -3.59
C PRO A 58 -11.96 -9.04 -3.79
N LEU A 59 -10.78 -8.68 -4.30
CA LEU A 59 -10.52 -7.31 -4.77
C LEU A 59 -11.54 -6.95 -5.84
N SER A 60 -12.13 -5.76 -5.72
CA SER A 60 -13.11 -5.27 -6.69
C SER A 60 -12.47 -4.50 -7.85
N LEU A 61 -11.29 -3.91 -7.62
CA LEU A 61 -10.59 -3.07 -8.59
C LEU A 61 -9.10 -3.02 -8.25
N VAL A 62 -8.27 -2.97 -9.30
CA VAL A 62 -6.86 -2.59 -9.22
C VAL A 62 -6.67 -1.40 -10.14
N VAL A 63 -6.21 -0.27 -9.59
CA VAL A 63 -5.95 0.95 -10.37
C VAL A 63 -4.46 1.02 -10.67
N ASN A 64 -4.11 1.01 -11.96
CA ASN A 64 -2.75 1.27 -12.41
C ASN A 64 -2.68 2.69 -12.98
N LEU A 65 -1.85 3.54 -12.38
CA LEU A 65 -1.57 4.88 -12.90
C LEU A 65 -0.43 4.79 -13.91
N ASP A 66 -0.77 4.64 -15.18
CA ASP A 66 0.19 4.63 -16.28
C ASP A 66 0.54 6.07 -16.68
N VAL A 67 1.74 6.52 -16.31
CA VAL A 67 2.20 7.90 -16.45
C VAL A 67 3.63 7.88 -17.00
N PRO A 68 3.96 8.70 -18.03
CA PRO A 68 5.33 8.78 -18.54
C PRO A 68 6.35 9.20 -17.46
N ASP A 69 7.55 8.61 -17.51
CA ASP A 69 8.64 8.89 -16.57
C ASP A 69 8.98 10.39 -16.47
N GLU A 70 8.97 11.10 -17.60
CA GLU A 70 9.22 12.54 -17.64
C GLU A 70 8.19 13.34 -16.81
N VAL A 71 6.92 12.93 -16.84
CA VAL A 71 5.86 13.56 -16.04
C VAL A 71 6.07 13.23 -14.56
N ILE A 72 6.47 12.00 -14.23
CA ILE A 72 6.78 11.59 -12.86
C ILE A 72 7.93 12.43 -12.29
N LEU A 73 9.02 12.57 -13.04
CA LEU A 73 10.20 13.35 -12.64
C LEU A 73 9.87 14.82 -12.43
N ASN A 74 9.11 15.42 -13.34
CA ASN A 74 8.66 16.81 -13.21
C ASN A 74 7.77 16.99 -11.97
N ARG A 75 6.82 16.08 -11.74
CA ARG A 75 5.92 16.14 -10.56
C ARG A 75 6.63 15.95 -9.23
N ILE A 76 7.70 15.15 -9.19
CA ILE A 76 8.52 15.00 -8.00
C ILE A 76 9.32 16.28 -7.75
N SER A 77 9.90 16.87 -8.80
CA SER A 77 10.73 18.09 -8.72
C SER A 77 9.93 19.31 -8.27
N ASP A 78 8.68 19.43 -8.72
CA ASP A 78 7.79 20.55 -8.40
C ASP A 78 6.84 20.26 -7.22
N ARG A 79 7.19 19.31 -6.36
CA ARG A 79 6.33 18.88 -5.25
C ARG A 79 6.35 19.87 -4.09
N TRP A 80 5.22 20.50 -3.82
CA TRP A 80 5.01 21.32 -2.63
C TRP A 80 4.24 20.53 -1.58
N VAL A 81 4.68 20.58 -0.32
CA VAL A 81 4.02 19.86 0.79
C VAL A 81 3.59 20.83 1.87
N HIS A 82 2.30 20.85 2.17
CA HIS A 82 1.80 21.50 3.38
C HIS A 82 2.02 20.56 4.58
N LEU A 83 3.16 20.71 5.25
CA LEU A 83 3.63 19.78 6.31
C LEU A 83 2.56 19.41 7.35
N PRO A 84 1.74 20.35 7.89
CA PRO A 84 0.76 20.00 8.92
C PRO A 84 -0.33 19.02 8.46
N SER A 85 -0.67 19.03 7.17
CA SER A 85 -1.72 18.16 6.62
C SER A 85 -1.20 17.12 5.64
N VAL A 86 0.10 17.15 5.33
CA VAL A 86 0.76 16.32 4.31
C VAL A 86 0.11 16.47 2.92
N ARG A 87 -0.64 17.55 2.67
CA ARG A 87 -1.26 17.78 1.36
C ARG A 87 -0.15 18.13 0.36
N VAL A 88 -0.20 17.46 -0.79
CA VAL A 88 0.75 17.63 -1.88
C VAL A 88 0.12 18.51 -2.96
N TYR A 89 0.88 19.50 -3.40
CA TYR A 89 0.53 20.40 -4.50
C TYR A 89 1.63 20.36 -5.57
N ASN A 90 1.29 20.77 -6.77
CA ASN A 90 2.17 20.90 -7.93
C ASN A 90 1.76 22.19 -8.66
N ASN A 91 2.70 22.83 -9.36
CA ASN A 91 2.41 24.05 -10.12
C ASN A 91 1.56 23.77 -11.37
#